data_AF-A0A382S0R5-F1
#
_entry.id   AF-A0A382S0R5-F1
#
_cell.length_a   1.000
_cell.length_b   1.000
_cell.length_c   1.000
_cell.angle_alpha   90.00
_cell.angle_beta   90.00
_cell.angle_gamma   90.00
#
_symmetry.space_group_name_H-M   'P 1'
#
loop_
_entity.id
_entity.type
_entity.pdbx_description
1 polymer ?
#
loop_
_entity_poly.entity_id
_entity_poly.type
_entity_poly.pdbx_seq_one_letter_code
_entity_poly.pdbx_strand_id
1 'polypeptide(L)'
;VLGAAAVEMDEYCERHSTSAASMEDAHGLMNDYQTAKWTVNRGAIGVVSKAMDLLGGSGYTNSHVLARLYRDVRAGPFMQPFGPAELREYVGQVTLGQYPER
;
A
#
# COMPACT_ATOMS: atom_id res chain seq x y z
N VAL A 1 6.17 -2.61 -9.84
CA VAL A 1 5.86 -2.66 -8.39
C VAL A 1 4.57 -3.44 -8.14
N LEU A 2 3.37 -2.92 -8.46
CA LEU A 2 2.10 -3.61 -8.15
C LEU A 2 1.98 -5.01 -8.77
N GLY A 3 2.18 -5.13 -10.09
CA GLY A 3 2.13 -6.45 -10.74
C GLY A 3 3.21 -7.41 -10.24
N ALA A 4 4.40 -6.90 -9.90
CA ALA A 4 5.48 -7.71 -9.34
C ALA A 4 5.13 -8.22 -7.93
N ALA A 5 4.59 -7.37 -7.06
CA ALA A 5 4.16 -7.77 -5.72
C ALA A 5 3.00 -8.79 -5.75
N ALA A 6 2.12 -8.71 -6.74
CA ALA A 6 1.06 -9.70 -6.93
C ALA A 6 1.62 -11.06 -7.36
N VAL A 7 2.51 -11.08 -8.36
CA VAL A 7 3.20 -12.31 -8.80
C VAL A 7 3.98 -12.94 -7.65
N GLU A 8 4.74 -12.13 -6.89
CA GLU A 8 5.50 -12.62 -5.74
C GLU A 8 4.60 -13.22 -4.65
N MET A 9 3.44 -12.63 -4.40
CA MET A 9 2.45 -13.18 -3.46
C MET A 9 1.92 -14.54 -3.93
N ASP A 10 1.61 -14.68 -5.22
CA ASP A 10 1.14 -15.94 -5.79
C ASP A 10 2.23 -17.02 -5.69
N GLU A 11 3.46 -16.69 -6.10
CA GLU A 11 4.60 -17.61 -5.99
C GLU A 11 4.93 -17.97 -4.53
N TYR A 12 4.84 -17.01 -3.60
CA TYR A 12 5.01 -17.26 -2.17
C TYR A 12 3.97 -18.26 -1.66
N CYS A 13 2.70 -18.09 -2.06
CA CYS A 13 1.62 -19.02 -1.68
C CYS A 13 1.87 -20.43 -2.22
N GLU A 14 2.38 -20.56 -3.44
CA GLU A 14 2.73 -21.85 -4.03
C GLU A 14 3.90 -22.51 -3.29
N ARG A 15 5.00 -21.77 -3.05
CA ARG A 15 6.20 -22.27 -2.36
C ARG A 15 5.91 -22.76 -0.94
N HIS A 16 4.99 -22.09 -0.24
CA HIS A 16 4.63 -22.39 1.14
C HIS A 16 3.28 -23.12 1.28
N SER A 17 2.77 -23.71 0.19
CA SER A 17 1.51 -24.46 0.20
C SER A 17 1.55 -25.71 1.09
N THR A 18 2.73 -26.29 1.29
CA THR A 18 2.93 -27.52 2.07
C THR A 18 4.02 -27.42 3.14
N SER A 19 4.65 -26.25 3.31
CA SER A 19 5.77 -26.02 4.22
C SER A 19 5.54 -24.75 5.05
N ALA A 20 6.08 -24.74 6.27
CA ALA A 20 6.06 -23.54 7.09
C ALA A 20 7.02 -22.49 6.50
N ALA A 21 6.54 -21.27 6.30
CA ALA A 21 7.38 -20.15 5.88
C ALA A 21 8.34 -19.73 7.00
N SER A 22 9.56 -19.36 6.63
CA SER A 22 10.48 -18.74 7.58
C SER A 22 10.00 -17.32 7.92
N MET A 23 10.44 -16.80 9.07
CA MET A 23 10.15 -15.40 9.43
C MET A 23 10.76 -14.42 8.42
N GLU A 24 11.94 -14.75 7.87
CA GLU A 24 12.58 -13.96 6.83
C GLU A 24 11.70 -13.89 5.57
N ASP A 25 11.15 -15.01 5.11
CA ASP A 25 10.25 -15.05 3.96
C ASP A 25 8.97 -14.24 4.21
N ALA A 26 8.41 -14.33 5.42
CA ALA A 26 7.24 -13.55 5.82
C ALA A 26 7.54 -12.04 5.83
N HIS A 27 8.71 -11.63 6.31
CA HIS A 27 9.13 -10.23 6.29
C HIS A 27 9.38 -9.72 4.87
N GLY A 28 9.94 -10.55 3.98
CA GLY A 28 10.10 -10.27 2.56
C GLY A 28 8.75 -10.01 1.88
N LEU A 29 7.80 -10.93 2.06
CA LEU A 29 6.44 -10.76 1.52
C LEU A 29 5.76 -9.49 2.05
N MET A 30 5.88 -9.22 3.34
CA MET A 30 5.34 -8.01 3.95
C MET A 30 6.02 -6.76 3.39
N ASN A 31 7.32 -6.79 3.10
CA ASN A 31 8.03 -5.67 2.48
C ASN A 31 7.44 -5.33 1.10
N ASP A 32 7.22 -6.34 0.26
CA ASP A 32 6.62 -6.16 -1.07
C ASP A 32 5.19 -5.61 -0.99
N TYR A 33 4.40 -6.16 -0.07
CA TYR A 33 3.05 -5.65 0.22
C TYR A 33 3.08 -4.19 0.67
N GLN A 34 3.93 -3.83 1.62
CA GLN A 34 4.04 -2.46 2.12
C GLN A 34 4.54 -1.49 1.04
N THR A 35 5.47 -1.92 0.19
CA THR A 35 5.95 -1.13 -0.95
C THR A 35 4.83 -0.89 -1.97
N ALA A 36 4.03 -1.91 -2.28
CA ALA A 36 2.85 -1.79 -3.11
C ALA A 36 1.79 -0.85 -2.48
N LYS A 37 1.49 -1.03 -1.19
CA LYS A 37 0.56 -0.20 -0.42
C LYS A 37 0.99 1.28 -0.43
N TRP A 38 2.26 1.57 -0.19
CA TRP A 38 2.81 2.93 -0.25
C TRP A 38 2.58 3.56 -1.62
N THR A 39 2.86 2.79 -2.68
CA THR A 39 2.69 3.22 -4.07
C THR A 39 1.22 3.52 -4.39
N VAL A 40 0.30 2.63 -3.99
CA VAL A 40 -1.15 2.79 -4.23
C VAL A 40 -1.71 3.97 -3.44
N ASN A 41 -1.42 4.08 -2.15
CA ASN A 41 -1.94 5.15 -1.30
C ASN A 41 -1.54 6.52 -1.87
N ARG A 42 -0.28 6.70 -2.23
CA ARG A 42 0.21 7.96 -2.82
C ARG A 42 -0.37 8.19 -4.22
N GLY A 43 -0.37 7.16 -5.06
CA GLY A 43 -0.84 7.23 -6.45
C GLY A 43 -2.33 7.57 -6.53
N ALA A 44 -3.17 6.84 -5.78
CA ALA A 44 -4.62 7.03 -5.78
C ALA A 44 -5.02 8.43 -5.27
N ILE A 45 -4.41 8.90 -4.17
CA ILE A 45 -4.62 10.28 -3.69
C ILE A 45 -4.23 11.28 -4.79
N GLY A 46 -3.10 11.07 -5.46
CA GLY A 46 -2.62 11.91 -6.55
C GLY A 46 -3.58 11.96 -7.74
N VAL A 47 -4.08 10.81 -8.18
CA VAL A 47 -5.02 10.71 -9.31
C VAL A 47 -6.33 11.44 -8.98
N VAL A 48 -6.92 11.19 -7.82
CA VAL A 48 -8.19 11.84 -7.44
C VAL A 48 -8.01 13.33 -7.23
N SER A 49 -6.88 13.78 -6.69
CA SER A 49 -6.58 15.21 -6.55
C SER A 49 -6.45 15.89 -7.93
N LYS A 50 -5.76 15.26 -8.89
CA LYS A 50 -5.68 15.77 -10.27
C LYS A 50 -7.04 15.81 -10.97
N ALA A 51 -7.91 14.84 -10.70
CA ALA A 51 -9.27 14.84 -11.23
C ALA A 51 -10.11 16.01 -10.65
N MET A 52 -9.92 16.35 -9.38
CA MET A 52 -10.53 17.54 -8.76
C MET A 52 -10.01 18.83 -9.43
N ASP A 53 -8.71 18.94 -9.67
CA ASP A 53 -8.11 20.11 -10.33
C ASP A 53 -8.65 20.27 -11.76
N LEU A 54 -8.78 19.17 -12.52
CA LEU A 54 -9.30 19.16 -13.88
C LEU A 54 -10.76 19.63 -13.94
N LEU A 55 -11.59 19.15 -13.03
CA LEU A 55 -13.02 19.47 -13.00
C LEU A 55 -13.30 20.86 -12.36
N GLY A 56 -12.35 21.35 -11.56
CA GLY A 56 -12.45 22.62 -10.85
C GLY A 56 -13.56 22.63 -9.80
N GLY A 57 -14.13 23.81 -9.56
CA GLY A 57 -15.10 24.03 -8.47
C GLY A 57 -16.35 23.14 -8.52
N SER A 58 -16.75 22.65 -9.69
CA SER A 58 -17.91 21.74 -9.79
C SER A 58 -17.67 20.41 -9.08
N GLY A 59 -16.42 19.92 -9.05
CA GLY A 59 -16.01 18.72 -8.32
C GLY A 59 -16.00 18.88 -6.80
N TYR A 60 -16.00 20.13 -6.31
CA TYR A 60 -15.99 20.44 -4.88
C TYR A 60 -17.40 20.41 -4.25
N THR A 61 -18.45 20.27 -5.06
CA THR A 61 -19.81 20.11 -4.54
C THR A 61 -19.97 18.72 -3.93
N ASN A 62 -20.53 18.64 -2.71
CA ASN A 62 -20.72 17.35 -2.02
C ASN A 62 -21.63 16.37 -2.77
N SER A 63 -22.47 16.86 -3.68
CA SER A 63 -23.30 16.03 -4.55
C SER A 63 -22.50 15.37 -5.68
N HIS A 64 -21.32 15.89 -6.02
CA HIS A 64 -20.48 15.33 -7.06
C HIS A 64 -19.69 14.12 -6.55
N VAL A 65 -19.62 13.05 -7.37
CA VAL A 65 -18.97 11.79 -6.99
C VAL A 65 -17.49 11.97 -6.61
N LEU A 66 -16.78 12.91 -7.27
CA LEU A 66 -15.37 13.19 -6.96
C LEU A 66 -15.18 13.74 -5.54
N ALA A 67 -16.10 14.52 -4.98
CA ALA A 67 -15.99 15.01 -3.61
C ALA A 67 -15.99 13.84 -2.60
N ARG A 68 -16.81 12.81 -2.85
CA ARG A 68 -16.81 11.57 -2.06
C ARG A 68 -15.50 10.81 -2.24
N LEU A 69 -15.09 10.51 -3.48
CA LEU A 69 -13.86 9.77 -3.76
C LEU A 69 -12.62 10.47 -3.20
N TYR A 70 -12.59 11.81 -3.22
CA TYR A 70 -11.51 12.61 -2.65
C TYR A 70 -11.38 12.41 -1.15
N ARG A 71 -12.49 12.29 -0.41
CA ARG A 71 -12.44 11.96 1.02
C ARG A 71 -12.08 10.50 1.26
N ASP A 72 -12.72 9.59 0.53
CA ASP A 72 -12.60 8.15 0.76
C ASP A 72 -11.18 7.63 0.49
N VAL A 73 -10.51 8.12 -0.57
CA VAL A 73 -9.15 7.67 -0.94
C VAL A 73 -8.09 7.96 0.15
N ARG A 74 -8.38 8.90 1.06
CA ARG A 74 -7.49 9.25 2.18
C ARG A 74 -7.58 8.28 3.35
N ALA A 75 -8.49 7.31 3.33
CA ALA A 75 -8.58 6.28 4.37
C ALA A 75 -7.36 5.34 4.35
N GLY A 76 -6.82 5.02 3.18
CA GLY A 76 -5.75 4.03 3.01
C GLY A 76 -4.51 4.22 3.91
N PRO A 77 -3.96 5.44 4.02
CA PRO A 77 -2.86 5.74 4.95
C PRO A 77 -3.15 5.47 6.43
N PHE A 78 -4.40 5.37 6.87
CA PHE A 78 -4.74 5.11 8.27
C PHE A 78 -4.96 3.62 8.58
N MET A 79 -4.98 2.75 7.56
CA MET A 79 -5.23 1.32 7.74
C MET A 79 -3.94 0.61 8.19
N GLN A 80 -4.00 -0.13 9.29
CA GLN A 80 -2.89 -0.97 9.76
C GLN A 80 -2.92 -2.35 9.09
N PRO A 81 -1.77 -3.04 8.93
CA PRO A 81 -0.39 -2.57 9.02
C PRO A 81 0.09 -2.00 7.65
N PHE A 82 0.88 -0.95 7.51
CA PHE A 82 1.29 0.07 8.50
C PHE A 82 0.78 1.46 8.12
N GLY A 83 0.77 2.38 9.09
CA GLY A 83 0.71 3.81 8.80
C GLY A 83 1.99 4.31 8.11
N PRO A 84 2.02 5.49 7.45
CA PRO A 84 3.16 5.93 6.65
C PRO A 84 4.50 6.06 7.36
N ALA A 85 4.50 6.39 8.66
CA ALA A 85 5.74 6.48 9.45
C ALA A 85 6.31 5.09 9.71
N GLU A 86 5.50 4.22 10.33
CA GLU A 86 5.79 2.82 10.62
C GLU A 86 6.17 2.03 9.36
N LEU A 87 5.48 2.27 8.24
CA LEU A 87 5.76 1.62 6.96
C LEU A 87 7.20 1.86 6.51
N ARG A 88 7.65 3.12 6.56
CA ARG A 88 9.01 3.48 6.12
C ARG A 88 10.08 2.91 7.04
N GLU A 89 9.80 2.91 8.34
CA GLU A 89 10.66 2.27 9.34
C GLU A 89 10.78 0.77 9.06
N TYR A 90 9.64 0.07 8.96
CA TYR A 90 9.59 -1.36 8.69
C TYR A 90 10.29 -1.74 7.38
N VAL A 91 9.93 -1.09 6.27
CA VAL A 91 10.54 -1.37 4.96
C VAL A 91 12.05 -1.07 5.00
N GLY A 92 12.46 0.01 5.67
CA GLY A 92 13.87 0.35 5.85
C GLY A 92 14.65 -0.72 6.62
N GLN A 93 14.10 -1.20 7.74
CA GLN A 93 14.68 -2.27 8.56
C GLN A 93 14.83 -3.56 7.75
N VAL A 94 13.76 -4.03 7.12
CA VAL A 94 13.79 -5.28 6.33
C VAL A 94 14.76 -5.18 5.14
N THR A 95 14.84 -4.03 4.47
CA THR A 95 15.78 -3.81 3.36
C THR A 95 17.24 -3.91 3.80
N LEU A 96 17.52 -3.58 5.07
CA LEU A 96 18.85 -3.69 5.68
C LEU A 96 19.14 -5.08 6.27
N GLY A 97 18.24 -6.06 6.11
CA GLY A 97 18.34 -7.39 6.72
C GLY A 97 18.06 -7.39 8.22
N GLN A 98 17.40 -6.35 8.73
CA GLN A 98 16.99 -6.25 10.14
C GLN A 98 15.50 -6.63 10.22
N TYR A 99 15.23 -7.84 10.71
CA TYR A 99 13.87 -8.37 10.83
C TYR A 99 13.29 -8.03 12.20
N PRO A 100 12.28 -7.14 12.29
CA PRO A 100 11.70 -6.75 13.58
C PRO A 100 11.01 -7.94 14.25
N GLU A 101 11.23 -8.14 15.56
CA GLU A 101 10.59 -9.21 16.34
C GLU A 101 9.09 -8.98 16.59
N ARG A 102 8.54 -7.84 16.18
CA ARG A 102 7.14 -7.44 16.38
C ARG A 102 6.54 -6.81 15.14
#